data_AF-A0A1M6RM05-F1
#
_entry.id   AF-A0A1M6RM05-F1
#
_cell.length_a   1.000
_cell.length_b   1.000
_cell.length_c   1.000
_cell.angle_alpha   90.00
_cell.angle_beta   90.00
_cell.angle_gamma   90.00
#
_symmetry.space_group_name_H-M   'P 1'
#
loop_
_entity.id
_entity.type
_entity.pdbx_description
1 polymer ?
#
loop_
_entity_poly.entity_id
_entity_poly.type
_entity_poly.pdbx_seq_one_letter_code
_entity_poly.pdbx_strand_id
1 'polypeptide(L)'
;MKTLPIAIAFGLFGAIAVTVSFSQQWPTWVMFIAWVSFYIFGKKWQSSLWAFLQIVLGICMAVLIQVTAGLLSQLIGQFGFPLSVFLYIGSLAYFAKTKKLNNIPAWFLGLIILFGIHPPLEPLPILKLLIPIISGFVFAWMNNWVVEKIHTRQMSQSSVQ
;
A
#
# COMPACT_ATOMS: atom_id res chain seq x y z
N MET A 1 17.85 27.85 1.90
CA MET A 1 17.73 26.45 1.43
C MET A 1 16.25 26.14 1.19
N LYS A 2 15.79 26.10 -0.06
CA LYS A 2 14.36 25.96 -0.40
C LYS A 2 13.76 24.61 0.06
N THR A 3 14.58 23.61 0.37
CA THR A 3 14.18 22.25 0.74
C THR A 3 13.89 22.04 2.23
N LEU A 4 14.39 22.90 3.12
CA LEU A 4 14.26 22.71 4.57
C LEU A 4 12.79 22.64 5.04
N PRO A 5 11.87 23.51 4.60
CA PRO A 5 10.46 23.44 5.02
C PRO A 5 9.76 22.15 4.56
N ILE A 6 10.14 21.62 3.39
CA ILE A 6 9.62 20.36 2.87
C ILE A 6 10.11 19.19 3.75
N ALA A 7 11.39 19.18 4.10
CA ALA A 7 11.96 18.16 4.99
C ALA A 7 11.27 18.15 6.36
N ILE A 8 11.02 19.33 6.94
CA ILE A 8 10.28 19.47 8.20
C ILE A 8 8.87 18.91 8.08
N ALA A 9 8.16 19.18 6.98
CA ALA A 9 6.82 18.64 6.77
C ALA A 9 6.83 17.09 6.71
N PHE A 10 7.69 16.50 5.87
CA PHE A 10 7.83 15.04 5.80
C PHE A 10 8.18 14.42 7.16
N GLY A 11 9.14 15.01 7.89
CA GLY A 11 9.55 14.54 9.21
C GLY A 11 8.42 14.60 10.23
N LEU A 12 7.67 15.71 10.27
CA LEU A 12 6.56 15.91 11.21
C LEU A 12 5.43 14.90 10.95
N PHE A 13 4.98 14.77 9.70
CA PHE A 13 3.93 13.81 9.37
C PHE A 13 4.39 12.37 9.61
N GLY A 14 5.66 12.05 9.33
CA GLY A 14 6.23 10.75 9.63
C GLY A 14 6.23 10.44 11.14
N ALA A 15 6.65 11.39 11.97
CA ALA A 15 6.64 11.26 13.42
C ALA A 15 5.22 11.07 13.98
N ILE A 16 4.25 11.85 13.50
CA ILE A 16 2.84 11.70 13.90
C ILE A 16 2.32 10.32 13.50
N ALA A 17 2.56 9.90 12.26
CA ALA A 17 2.07 8.61 11.77
C ALA A 17 2.64 7.45 12.58
N VAL A 18 3.95 7.44 12.88
CA VAL A 18 4.57 6.42 13.74
C VAL A 18 3.99 6.43 15.15
N THR A 19 3.77 7.63 15.72
CA THR A 19 3.18 7.75 17.06
C THR A 19 1.76 7.17 17.09
N VAL A 20 0.95 7.45 16.08
CA VAL A 20 -0.41 6.92 15.95
C VAL A 20 -0.40 5.41 15.71
N SER A 21 0.46 4.90 14.83
CA SER A 21 0.50 3.47 14.55
C SER A 21 1.00 2.67 15.75
N PHE A 22 1.98 3.18 16.51
CA PHE A 22 2.44 2.53 17.73
C PHE A 22 1.41 2.58 18.86
N SER A 23 0.73 3.71 19.06
CA SER A 23 -0.31 3.80 20.10
C SER A 23 -1.47 2.83 19.85
N GLN A 24 -1.81 2.63 18.57
CA GLN A 24 -2.88 1.72 18.15
C GLN A 24 -2.41 0.29 17.86
N GLN A 25 -1.13 -0.01 18.09
CA GLN A 25 -0.51 -1.33 17.82
C GLN A 25 -0.69 -1.80 16.37
N TRP A 26 -0.68 -0.86 15.43
CA TRP A 26 -0.73 -1.16 14.01
C TRP A 26 0.64 -1.58 13.48
N PRO A 27 0.69 -2.46 12.48
CA PRO A 27 1.90 -2.71 11.72
C PRO A 27 2.35 -1.44 10.98
N THR A 28 3.24 -0.66 11.59
CA THR A 28 3.70 0.65 11.08
C THR A 28 4.24 0.56 9.65
N TRP A 29 4.92 -0.55 9.30
CA TRP A 29 5.44 -0.76 7.96
C TRP A 29 4.35 -0.92 6.90
N VAL A 30 3.18 -1.49 7.24
CA VAL A 30 2.03 -1.60 6.32
C VAL A 30 1.48 -0.23 5.97
N MET A 31 1.36 0.64 6.99
CA MET A 31 0.97 2.03 6.80
C MET A 31 1.99 2.77 5.91
N PHE A 32 3.29 2.55 6.12
CA PHE A 32 4.32 3.14 5.25
C PHE A 32 4.31 2.59 3.83
N ILE A 33 4.01 1.30 3.59
CA ILE A 33 3.81 0.78 2.24
C ILE A 33 2.68 1.54 1.54
N ALA A 34 1.55 1.72 2.21
CA ALA A 34 0.43 2.47 1.67
C ALA A 34 0.80 3.94 1.39
N TRP A 35 1.51 4.58 2.34
CA TRP A 35 2.02 5.94 2.15
C TRP A 35 2.94 6.04 0.93
N VAL A 36 3.95 5.18 0.82
CA VAL A 36 4.90 5.19 -0.29
C VAL A 36 4.18 4.91 -1.61
N SER A 37 3.22 3.99 -1.62
CA SER A 37 2.43 3.67 -2.81
C SER A 37 1.69 4.88 -3.37
N PHE A 38 1.20 5.79 -2.51
CA PHE A 38 0.59 7.06 -2.94
C PHE A 38 1.56 7.91 -3.75
N TYR A 39 2.83 8.01 -3.33
CA TYR A 39 3.84 8.80 -4.04
C TYR A 39 4.34 8.10 -5.32
N ILE A 40 4.43 6.77 -5.33
CA ILE A 40 4.88 6.00 -6.51
C ILE A 40 3.83 6.03 -7.62
N PHE A 41 2.56 5.78 -7.29
CA PHE A 41 1.52 5.53 -8.29
C PHE A 41 0.68 6.76 -8.67
N GLY A 42 1.00 7.91 -8.08
CA GLY A 42 0.45 9.20 -8.45
C GLY A 42 -0.31 9.86 -7.31
N LYS A 43 0.05 11.13 -7.09
CA LYS A 43 -0.48 12.02 -6.04
C LYS A 43 -1.92 12.49 -6.26
N LYS A 44 -2.52 12.17 -7.42
CA LYS A 44 -3.91 12.50 -7.72
C LYS A 44 -4.84 11.52 -7.01
N TRP A 45 -5.91 12.02 -6.43
CA TRP A 45 -6.89 11.22 -5.71
C TRP A 45 -7.38 9.99 -6.51
N GLN A 46 -7.69 10.16 -7.80
CA GLN A 46 -8.16 9.05 -8.61
C GLN A 46 -7.10 7.96 -8.80
N SER A 47 -5.84 8.32 -9.06
CA SER A 47 -4.76 7.33 -9.25
C SER A 47 -4.45 6.61 -7.94
N SER A 48 -4.45 7.34 -6.82
CA SER A 48 -4.25 6.75 -5.49
C SER A 48 -5.36 5.77 -5.12
N LEU A 49 -6.62 6.07 -5.46
CA LEU A 49 -7.74 5.17 -5.23
C LEU A 49 -7.62 3.86 -6.03
N TRP A 50 -7.18 3.94 -7.29
CA TRP A 50 -6.91 2.74 -8.09
C TRP A 50 -5.74 1.91 -7.54
N ALA A 51 -4.70 2.57 -7.02
CA ALA A 51 -3.59 1.87 -6.36
C ALA A 51 -4.05 1.19 -5.06
N PHE A 52 -4.82 1.90 -4.23
CA PHE A 52 -5.43 1.35 -3.02
C PHE A 52 -6.26 0.10 -3.33
N LEU A 53 -7.16 0.18 -4.32
CA LEU A 53 -7.99 -0.97 -4.70
C LEU A 53 -7.14 -2.18 -5.11
N GLN A 54 -6.06 -1.96 -5.87
CA GLN A 54 -5.17 -3.03 -6.30
C GLN A 54 -4.35 -3.63 -5.15
N ILE A 55 -3.98 -2.84 -4.15
CA ILE A 55 -3.38 -3.34 -2.91
C ILE A 55 -4.38 -4.25 -2.18
N VAL A 56 -5.63 -3.82 -2.03
CA VAL A 56 -6.68 -4.63 -1.38
C VAL A 56 -6.94 -5.93 -2.16
N LEU A 57 -7.03 -5.87 -3.48
CA LEU A 57 -7.18 -7.06 -4.32
C LEU A 57 -5.95 -7.97 -4.24
N GLY A 58 -4.74 -7.41 -4.11
CA GLY A 58 -3.52 -8.15 -3.83
C GLY A 58 -3.60 -8.92 -2.51
N ILE A 59 -4.12 -8.29 -1.45
CA ILE A 59 -4.37 -8.97 -0.17
C ILE A 59 -5.36 -10.12 -0.36
N CYS A 60 -6.48 -9.89 -1.05
CA CYS A 60 -7.45 -10.95 -1.35
C CYS A 60 -6.80 -12.10 -2.14
N MET A 61 -5.95 -11.79 -3.11
CA MET A 61 -5.23 -12.80 -3.88
C MET A 61 -4.26 -13.61 -3.00
N ALA A 62 -3.54 -12.98 -2.07
CA ALA A 62 -2.67 -13.72 -1.14
C ALA A 62 -3.47 -14.62 -0.19
N VAL A 63 -4.69 -14.23 0.20
CA VAL A 63 -5.60 -15.11 0.96
C VAL A 63 -5.97 -16.32 0.12
N LEU A 64 -6.36 -16.11 -1.13
CA LEU A 64 -6.69 -17.20 -2.07
C LEU A 64 -5.50 -18.13 -2.30
N ILE A 65 -4.28 -17.60 -2.41
CA ILE A 65 -3.05 -18.39 -2.50
C ILE A 65 -2.93 -19.31 -1.28
N GLN A 66 -3.06 -18.79 -0.06
CA GLN A 66 -2.90 -19.59 1.15
C GLN A 66 -4.00 -20.65 1.32
N VAL A 67 -5.25 -20.30 1.01
CA VAL A 67 -6.38 -21.25 1.07
C VAL A 67 -6.19 -22.38 0.04
N THR A 68 -5.87 -22.03 -1.20
CA THR A 68 -5.64 -23.01 -2.27
C THR A 68 -4.41 -23.86 -1.97
N ALA A 69 -3.37 -23.28 -1.37
CA ALA A 69 -2.17 -24.00 -0.98
C ALA A 69 -2.49 -25.06 0.07
N GLY A 70 -3.32 -24.75 1.07
CA GLY A 70 -3.77 -25.73 2.06
C GLY A 70 -4.49 -26.91 1.43
N LEU A 71 -5.38 -26.66 0.47
CA LEU A 71 -6.09 -27.71 -0.28
C LEU A 71 -5.14 -28.53 -1.16
N LEU A 72 -4.28 -27.88 -1.92
CA LEU A 72 -3.33 -28.56 -2.81
C LEU A 72 -2.29 -29.35 -2.01
N SER A 73 -1.89 -28.88 -0.83
CA SER A 73 -0.94 -29.61 0.01
C SER A 73 -1.48 -30.94 0.51
N GLN A 74 -2.80 -31.12 0.59
CA GLN A 74 -3.41 -32.44 0.86
C GLN A 74 -3.26 -33.40 -0.33
N LEU A 75 -3.13 -32.90 -1.55
CA LEU A 75 -3.05 -33.70 -2.79
C LEU A 75 -1.60 -33.93 -3.25
N ILE A 76 -0.78 -32.89 -3.23
CA ILE A 76 0.58 -32.86 -3.81
C ILE A 76 1.66 -32.44 -2.79
N GLY A 77 1.32 -32.40 -1.51
CA GLY A 77 2.26 -32.13 -0.43
C GLY A 77 2.89 -30.74 -0.49
N GLN A 78 4.22 -30.70 -0.37
CA GLN A 78 5.01 -29.46 -0.34
C GLN A 78 4.88 -28.58 -1.60
N PHE A 79 4.43 -29.14 -2.73
CA PHE A 79 4.22 -28.40 -3.97
C PHE A 79 2.92 -27.59 -4.00
N GLY A 80 2.03 -27.76 -3.00
CA GLY A 80 0.75 -27.05 -2.97
C GLY A 80 0.87 -25.53 -2.92
N PHE A 81 1.82 -25.02 -2.14
CA PHE A 81 2.07 -23.58 -2.05
C PHE A 81 2.70 -23.01 -3.33
N PRO A 82 3.82 -23.53 -3.86
CA PRO A 82 4.38 -23.07 -5.14
C PRO A 82 3.38 -23.11 -6.30
N LEU A 83 2.57 -24.16 -6.39
CA LEU A 83 1.57 -24.27 -7.44
C LEU A 83 0.46 -23.22 -7.29
N SER A 84 -0.01 -22.95 -6.07
CA SER A 84 -0.97 -21.88 -5.82
C SER A 84 -0.41 -20.52 -6.22
N VAL A 85 0.81 -20.21 -5.81
CA VAL A 85 1.50 -18.97 -6.21
C VAL A 85 1.59 -18.86 -7.73
N PHE A 86 1.99 -19.92 -8.43
CA PHE A 86 2.05 -19.94 -9.89
C PHE A 86 0.71 -19.64 -10.54
N LEU A 87 -0.38 -20.26 -10.07
CA LEU A 87 -1.72 -20.05 -10.62
C LEU A 87 -2.19 -18.61 -10.45
N TYR A 88 -2.10 -18.06 -9.23
CA TYR A 88 -2.63 -16.72 -8.94
C TYR A 88 -1.73 -15.60 -9.46
N ILE A 89 -0.41 -15.70 -9.31
CA ILE A 89 0.50 -14.70 -9.89
C ILE A 89 0.49 -14.78 -11.41
N GLY A 90 0.44 -15.99 -11.99
CA GLY A 90 0.25 -16.16 -13.43
C GLY A 90 -1.04 -15.50 -13.93
N SER A 91 -2.11 -15.54 -13.12
CA SER A 91 -3.37 -14.87 -13.44
C SER A 91 -3.26 -13.32 -13.51
N LEU A 92 -2.29 -12.71 -12.80
CA LEU A 92 -2.06 -11.26 -12.85
C LEU A 92 -1.72 -10.75 -14.25
N ALA A 93 -1.07 -11.58 -15.09
CA ALA A 93 -0.78 -11.21 -16.47
C ALA A 93 -2.05 -10.90 -17.28
N TYR A 94 -3.20 -11.47 -16.91
CA TYR A 94 -4.49 -11.18 -17.54
C TYR A 94 -5.10 -9.88 -17.00
N PHE A 95 -5.05 -9.65 -15.68
CA PHE A 95 -5.52 -8.41 -15.07
C PHE A 95 -4.70 -7.18 -15.52
N ALA A 96 -3.41 -7.39 -15.77
CA ALA A 96 -2.49 -6.38 -16.28
C ALA A 96 -2.92 -5.76 -17.62
N LYS A 97 -3.74 -6.47 -18.41
CA LYS A 97 -4.25 -5.99 -19.70
C LYS A 97 -5.44 -5.02 -19.57
N THR A 98 -6.00 -4.88 -18.36
CA THR A 98 -7.15 -3.99 -18.13
C THR A 98 -6.70 -2.54 -17.98
N LYS A 99 -7.54 -1.57 -18.38
CA LYS A 99 -7.19 -0.13 -18.25
C LYS A 99 -7.08 0.37 -16.80
N LYS A 100 -7.67 -0.34 -15.83
CA LYS A 100 -7.86 0.14 -14.45
C LYS A 100 -7.07 -0.66 -13.41
N LEU A 101 -6.76 -1.93 -13.67
CA LEU A 101 -6.11 -2.83 -12.70
C LEU A 101 -4.72 -3.29 -13.18
N ASN A 102 -4.05 -2.47 -13.99
CA ASN A 102 -2.78 -2.80 -14.62
C ASN A 102 -1.53 -2.50 -13.78
N ASN A 103 -1.70 -1.97 -12.56
CA ASN A 103 -0.59 -1.65 -11.68
C ASN A 103 -0.14 -2.90 -10.91
N ILE A 104 0.54 -3.81 -11.61
CA ILE A 104 1.09 -5.04 -11.05
C ILE A 104 1.86 -4.78 -9.74
N PRO A 105 2.75 -3.77 -9.64
CA PRO A 105 3.40 -3.45 -8.37
C PRO A 105 2.44 -3.24 -7.20
N ALA A 106 1.31 -2.56 -7.39
CA ALA A 106 0.31 -2.37 -6.33
C ALA A 106 -0.33 -3.69 -5.86
N TRP A 107 -0.58 -4.63 -6.77
CA TRP A 107 -1.02 -5.99 -6.41
C TRP A 107 0.03 -6.70 -5.54
N PHE A 108 1.31 -6.62 -5.94
CA PHE A 108 2.41 -7.22 -5.18
C PHE A 108 2.58 -6.59 -3.80
N LEU A 109 2.36 -5.28 -3.63
CA LEU A 109 2.35 -4.66 -2.30
C LEU A 109 1.28 -5.29 -1.40
N GLY A 110 0.09 -5.60 -1.94
CA GLY A 110 -0.94 -6.35 -1.22
C GLY A 110 -0.52 -7.76 -0.83
N LEU A 111 0.12 -8.49 -1.75
CA LEU A 111 0.69 -9.81 -1.48
C LEU A 111 1.74 -9.74 -0.35
N ILE A 112 2.67 -8.78 -0.46
CA ILE A 112 3.73 -8.54 0.53
C ILE A 112 3.14 -8.20 1.90
N ILE A 113 2.08 -7.39 1.96
CA ILE A 113 1.41 -7.07 3.24
C ILE A 113 0.89 -8.33 3.91
N LEU A 114 0.10 -9.16 3.21
CA LEU A 114 -0.48 -10.35 3.83
C LEU A 114 0.61 -11.37 4.19
N PHE A 115 1.54 -11.64 3.29
CA PHE A 115 2.63 -12.57 3.54
C PHE A 115 3.62 -12.08 4.59
N GLY A 116 3.81 -10.77 4.76
CA GLY A 116 4.69 -10.25 5.81
C GLY A 116 4.06 -10.29 7.20
N ILE A 117 2.73 -10.20 7.29
CA ILE A 117 2.02 -10.24 8.59
C ILE A 117 1.67 -11.67 9.01
N HIS A 118 1.39 -12.55 8.07
CA HIS A 118 0.86 -13.89 8.34
C HIS A 118 -0.36 -13.86 9.28
N PRO A 119 -1.39 -13.04 9.01
CA PRO A 119 -2.57 -13.01 9.87
C PRO A 119 -3.31 -14.35 9.77
N PRO A 120 -4.09 -14.73 10.80
CA PRO A 120 -5.06 -15.80 10.67
C PRO A 120 -5.97 -15.56 9.45
N LEU A 121 -6.30 -16.60 8.69
CA LEU A 121 -7.12 -16.53 7.48
C LEU A 121 -8.62 -16.37 7.77
N GLU A 122 -8.93 -15.59 8.79
CA GLU A 122 -10.28 -15.21 9.17
C GLU A 122 -10.60 -13.82 8.61
N PRO A 123 -11.88 -13.53 8.28
CA PRO A 123 -12.25 -12.24 7.69
C PRO A 123 -11.85 -11.03 8.55
N LEU A 124 -11.97 -11.12 9.87
CA LEU A 124 -11.76 -9.97 10.76
C LEU A 124 -10.28 -9.52 10.84
N PRO A 125 -9.30 -10.41 11.10
CA PRO A 125 -7.87 -10.05 11.02
C PRO A 125 -7.47 -9.45 9.67
N ILE A 126 -7.98 -9.99 8.56
CA ILE A 126 -7.70 -9.48 7.22
C ILE A 126 -8.30 -8.07 7.03
N LEU A 127 -9.56 -7.86 7.43
CA LEU A 127 -10.21 -6.55 7.35
C LEU A 127 -9.53 -5.50 8.23
N LYS A 128 -8.97 -5.89 9.38
CA LYS A 128 -8.19 -4.98 10.24
C LYS A 128 -6.97 -4.40 9.54
N LEU A 129 -6.42 -5.04 8.50
CA LEU A 129 -5.32 -4.50 7.69
C LEU A 129 -5.73 -3.26 6.91
N LEU A 130 -7.01 -3.06 6.64
CA LEU A 130 -7.48 -1.85 5.95
C LEU A 130 -7.22 -0.59 6.77
N ILE A 131 -7.21 -0.68 8.10
CA ILE A 131 -7.01 0.47 8.99
C ILE A 131 -5.63 1.11 8.77
N PRO A 132 -4.48 0.39 8.89
CA PRO A 132 -3.18 0.98 8.61
C PRO A 132 -3.01 1.36 7.15
N ILE A 133 -3.60 0.64 6.19
CA ILE A 133 -3.51 0.99 4.76
C ILE A 133 -4.20 2.33 4.48
N ILE A 134 -5.46 2.48 4.90
CA ILE A 134 -6.23 3.72 4.75
C ILE A 134 -5.50 4.86 5.45
N SER A 135 -5.02 4.63 6.67
CA SER A 135 -4.26 5.63 7.42
C SER A 135 -3.00 6.08 6.67
N GLY A 136 -2.29 5.16 6.01
CA GLY A 136 -1.11 5.47 5.20
C GLY A 136 -1.44 6.37 4.01
N PHE A 137 -2.54 6.09 3.29
CA PHE A 137 -3.02 6.97 2.22
C PHE A 137 -3.44 8.35 2.74
N VAL A 138 -4.12 8.41 3.88
CA VAL A 138 -4.55 9.67 4.51
C VAL A 138 -3.34 10.53 4.91
N PHE A 139 -2.36 9.95 5.62
CA PHE A 139 -1.16 10.68 6.00
C PHE A 139 -0.34 11.14 4.80
N ALA A 140 -0.20 10.29 3.78
CA ALA A 140 0.48 10.67 2.54
C ALA A 140 -0.22 11.83 1.83
N TRP A 141 -1.55 11.80 1.76
CA TRP A 141 -2.33 12.87 1.15
C TRP A 141 -2.20 14.19 1.92
N MET A 142 -2.34 14.15 3.25
CA MET A 142 -2.17 15.34 4.10
C MET A 142 -0.76 15.93 3.97
N ASN A 143 0.26 15.08 3.99
CA ASN A 143 1.65 15.52 3.82
C ASN A 143 1.86 16.14 2.43
N ASN A 144 1.37 15.50 1.38
CA ASN A 144 1.48 16.04 0.02
C ASN A 144 0.77 17.40 -0.13
N TRP A 145 -0.41 17.57 0.48
CA TRP A 145 -1.13 18.84 0.47
C TRP A 145 -0.32 19.98 1.11
N VAL A 146 0.33 19.70 2.26
CA VAL A 146 1.20 20.68 2.91
C VAL A 146 2.43 20.99 2.06
N VAL A 147 3.08 19.97 1.50
CA VAL A 147 4.26 20.12 0.64
C VAL A 147 3.95 20.93 -0.62
N GLU A 148 2.81 20.68 -1.28
CA GLU A 148 2.37 21.46 -2.44
C GLU A 148 2.15 22.93 -2.08
N LYS A 149 1.49 23.21 -0.95
CA LYS A 149 1.26 24.59 -0.47
C LYS A 149 2.56 25.33 -0.16
N ILE A 150 3.54 24.65 0.44
CA ILE A 150 4.89 25.20 0.66
C ILE A 150 5.55 25.52 -0.68
N HIS A 151 5.48 24.60 -1.63
CA HIS A 151 6.13 24.77 -2.93
C HIS A 151 5.55 25.94 -3.73
N THR A 152 4.21 26.08 -3.78
CA THR A 152 3.54 27.21 -4.44
C THR A 152 3.93 28.56 -3.83
N ARG A 153 4.03 28.64 -2.49
CA ARG A 153 4.45 29.88 -1.80
C ARG A 153 5.89 30.26 -2.16
N GLN A 154 6.80 29.30 -2.21
CA GLN A 154 8.20 29.55 -2.57
C GLN A 154 8.34 30.02 -4.02
N MET A 155 7.55 29.48 -4.96
CA MET A 155 7.56 29.91 -6.36
C MET A 155 7.05 31.34 -6.52
N SER A 156 5.97 31.71 -5.81
CA SER A 156 5.43 33.07 -5.81
C SER A 156 6.41 34.11 -5.23
N GLN A 157 7.20 33.76 -4.22
CA GLN A 157 8.20 34.67 -3.66
C GLN A 157 9.39 34.88 -4.59
N SER A 158 9.78 33.88 -5.38
CA SER A 158 10.87 34.02 -6.36
C SER A 158 10.50 34.79 -7.63
N SER A 159 9.21 34.99 -7.92
CA SER A 159 8.77 35.78 -9.09
C SER A 159 8.56 37.27 -8.78
N VAL A 160 8.66 37.66 -7.50
CA VAL A 160 8.49 39.05 -7.02
C VAL A 160 9.86 39.71 -6.73
N GLN A 161 10.95 38.92 -6.76
CA GLN A 161 12.34 39.37 -6.68
C GLN A 161 12.96 39.40 -8.07
#